data_AF-A0A7J6RP81-F1
#
_entry.id   AF-A0A7J6RP81-F1
#
_cell.length_a   1.000
_cell.length_b   1.000
_cell.length_c   1.000
_cell.angle_alpha   90.00
_cell.angle_beta   90.00
_cell.angle_gamma   90.00
#
_symmetry.space_group_name_H-M   'P 1'
#
loop_
_entity.id
_entity.type
_entity.pdbx_description
1 polymer ?
#
loop_
_entity_poly.entity_id
_entity_poly.type
_entity_poly.pdbx_seq_one_letter_code
_entity_poly.pdbx_strand_id
1 'polypeptide(L)'
;MGISNLNIDGLRVMFPYDAIYPEQVQYMHYLKQALDASHGQGLIEMPTGTGKTVTIMSLVTSYQLEHPEMGKLVYCTRTVPEMNQAIRELKLVIEYRDRILAGEKPDEPPKVC
;
A
#
# COMPACT_ATOMS: atom_id res chain seq x y z
N MET A 1 -7.16 4.35 -12.90
CA MET A 1 -6.42 3.16 -13.29
C MET A 1 -5.86 2.54 -12.01
N GLY A 2 -6.27 1.32 -11.66
CA GLY A 2 -5.89 0.59 -10.44
C GLY A 2 -6.57 -0.80 -10.37
N ILE A 3 -5.92 -1.78 -9.73
CA ILE A 3 -6.49 -3.12 -9.58
C ILE A 3 -7.71 -3.07 -8.64
N SER A 4 -8.88 -3.45 -9.16
CA SER A 4 -10.17 -3.28 -8.47
C SER A 4 -10.36 -4.20 -7.26
N ASN A 5 -9.76 -5.40 -7.29
CA ASN A 5 -9.96 -6.47 -6.31
C ASN A 5 -8.63 -7.18 -5.96
N LEU A 6 -7.66 -6.45 -5.40
CA LEU A 6 -6.47 -7.08 -4.80
C LEU A 6 -6.81 -7.56 -3.38
N ASN A 7 -6.77 -8.87 -3.16
CA ASN A 7 -7.01 -9.49 -1.86
C ASN A 7 -5.73 -10.16 -1.37
N ILE A 8 -5.28 -9.77 -0.16
CA ILE A 8 -4.13 -10.36 0.53
C ILE A 8 -4.61 -10.93 1.85
N ASP A 9 -4.74 -12.26 1.93
CA ASP A 9 -5.19 -13.01 3.11
C ASP A 9 -6.43 -12.41 3.81
N GLY A 10 -7.44 -12.03 3.01
CA GLY A 10 -8.70 -11.46 3.49
C GLY A 10 -8.75 -9.93 3.48
N LEU A 11 -7.61 -9.25 3.41
CA LEU A 11 -7.53 -7.79 3.35
C LEU A 11 -7.72 -7.29 1.93
N ARG A 12 -8.67 -6.36 1.71
CA ARG A 12 -8.80 -5.63 0.45
C ARG A 12 -7.76 -4.53 0.37
N VAL A 13 -6.79 -4.65 -0.52
CA VAL A 13 -5.67 -3.70 -0.67
C VAL A 13 -5.96 -2.67 -1.76
N MET A 14 -5.91 -1.38 -1.41
CA MET A 14 -5.99 -0.29 -2.38
C MET A 14 -4.63 -0.05 -3.05
N PHE A 15 -4.42 -0.65 -4.23
CA PHE A 15 -3.19 -0.51 -5.01
C PHE A 15 -3.36 0.44 -6.21
N PRO A 16 -2.56 1.53 -6.34
CA PRO A 16 -2.82 2.63 -7.27
C PRO A 16 -2.36 2.39 -8.72
N TYR A 17 -1.97 1.17 -9.08
CA TYR A 17 -1.50 0.82 -10.43
C TYR A 17 -2.32 -0.34 -11.00
N ASP A 18 -2.37 -0.44 -12.34
CA ASP A 18 -3.14 -1.46 -13.06
C ASP A 18 -2.48 -2.85 -13.07
N ALA A 19 -1.17 -2.89 -12.80
CA ALA A 19 -0.39 -4.11 -12.80
C ALA A 19 0.38 -4.25 -11.48
N ILE A 20 0.45 -5.48 -10.98
CA ILE A 20 1.18 -5.85 -9.78
C ILE A 20 2.09 -7.04 -10.11
N TYR A 21 3.31 -6.99 -9.58
CA TYR A 21 4.27 -8.08 -9.74
C TYR A 21 4.00 -9.20 -8.74
N PRO A 22 4.23 -10.49 -9.09
CA PRO A 22 4.09 -11.61 -8.16
C PRO A 22 4.90 -11.42 -6.87
N GLU A 23 6.09 -10.84 -6.95
CA GLU A 23 6.96 -10.58 -5.82
C GLU A 23 6.38 -9.52 -4.87
N GLN A 24 5.61 -8.55 -5.39
CA GLN A 24 4.90 -7.56 -4.57
C GLN A 24 3.76 -8.23 -3.79
N VAL A 25 3.01 -9.12 -4.44
CA VAL A 25 1.95 -9.91 -3.78
C VAL A 25 2.55 -10.78 -2.67
N GLN A 26 3.62 -11.52 -2.96
CA GLN A 26 4.31 -12.34 -1.96
C GLN A 26 4.82 -11.51 -0.77
N TYR A 27 5.39 -10.33 -1.05
CA TYR A 27 5.83 -9.42 0.00
C TYR A 27 4.67 -8.94 0.87
N MET A 28 3.52 -8.64 0.28
CA MET A 28 2.32 -8.22 1.01
C MET A 28 1.82 -9.31 1.96
N HIS A 29 1.85 -10.58 1.56
CA HIS A 29 1.50 -11.70 2.44
C HIS A 29 2.38 -11.74 3.69
N TYR A 30 3.71 -11.68 3.53
CA TYR A 30 4.63 -11.70 4.68
C TYR A 30 4.51 -10.46 5.55
N LEU A 31 4.33 -9.28 4.94
CA LEU A 31 4.14 -8.05 5.69
C LEU A 31 2.83 -8.08 6.49
N LYS A 32 1.74 -8.58 5.91
CA LYS A 32 0.46 -8.72 6.62
C LYS A 32 0.58 -9.70 7.80
N GLN A 33 1.21 -10.85 7.59
CA GLN A 33 1.47 -11.81 8.68
C GLN A 33 2.28 -11.18 9.84
N ALA A 34 3.24 -10.31 9.52
CA ALA A 34 4.02 -9.59 10.53
C ALA A 34 3.18 -8.54 11.28
N LEU A 35 2.22 -7.89 10.62
CA LEU A 35 1.29 -6.93 11.23
C LEU A 35 0.24 -7.63 12.12
N ASP A 36 -0.27 -8.78 11.67
CA ASP A 36 -1.26 -9.59 12.40
C ASP A 36 -0.68 -10.14 13.72
N ALA A 37 0.61 -10.45 13.73
CA ALA A 37 1.32 -10.85 14.95
C ALA A 37 1.53 -9.62 15.84
N SER A 38 0.73 -9.45 16.90
CA SER A 38 0.66 -8.24 17.76
C SER A 38 2.02 -7.75 18.35
N HIS A 39 3.07 -8.57 18.32
CA HIS A 39 4.44 -8.22 18.71
C HIS A 39 5.51 -8.68 17.69
N GLY A 40 5.16 -8.78 16.41
CA GLY A 40 6.03 -9.29 15.35
C GLY A 40 7.10 -8.29 14.93
N GLN A 41 8.37 -8.71 14.97
CA GLN A 41 9.43 -8.09 14.19
C GLN A 41 9.58 -8.88 12.88
N GLY A 42 9.66 -8.17 11.75
CA GLY A 42 9.85 -8.79 10.44
C GLY A 42 11.10 -8.26 9.75
N LEU A 43 11.92 -9.15 9.22
CA LEU A 43 12.97 -8.80 8.27
C LEU A 43 12.52 -9.27 6.89
N ILE A 44 12.23 -8.33 6.00
CA ILE A 44 11.73 -8.62 4.66
C ILE A 44 12.61 -7.93 3.62
N GLU A 45 13.23 -8.73 2.76
CA GLU A 45 14.04 -8.25 1.65
C GLU A 45 13.18 -8.18 0.37
N MET A 46 13.34 -7.10 -0.38
CA MET A 46 12.78 -6.96 -1.72
C MET A 46 13.84 -6.28 -2.59
N PRO A 47 14.11 -6.77 -3.82
CA PRO A 47 15.10 -6.17 -4.71
C PRO A 47 14.74 -4.73 -5.09
N THR A 48 15.74 -3.92 -5.42
CA THR A 48 15.53 -2.52 -5.82
C THR A 48 14.79 -2.41 -7.16
N GLY A 49 14.06 -1.30 -7.36
CA GLY A 49 13.34 -1.04 -8.61
C GLY A 49 11.97 -1.72 -8.76
N THR A 50 11.51 -2.46 -7.75
CA THR A 50 10.26 -3.26 -7.81
C THR A 50 9.06 -2.59 -7.13
N GLY A 51 9.14 -1.30 -6.81
CA GLY A 51 8.02 -0.58 -6.17
C GLY A 51 7.77 -1.02 -4.71
N LYS A 52 8.82 -1.30 -3.94
CA LYS A 52 8.73 -1.66 -2.52
C LYS A 52 7.92 -0.65 -1.70
N THR A 53 8.18 0.63 -1.91
CA THR A 53 7.59 1.71 -1.12
C THR A 53 6.07 1.77 -1.32
N VAL A 54 5.58 1.84 -2.57
CA VAL A 54 4.14 1.78 -2.85
C VAL A 54 3.48 0.49 -2.37
N THR A 55 4.18 -0.65 -2.44
CA THR A 55 3.68 -1.95 -1.93
C THR A 55 3.42 -1.87 -0.41
N ILE A 56 4.39 -1.37 0.35
CA ILE A 56 4.26 -1.18 1.81
C ILE A 56 3.13 -0.20 2.12
N MET A 57 3.12 0.97 1.47
CA MET A 57 2.13 2.02 1.76
C MET A 57 0.71 1.55 1.43
N SER A 58 0.51 0.84 0.31
CA SER A 58 -0.81 0.32 -0.09
C SER A 58 -1.33 -0.70 0.93
N LEU A 59 -0.50 -1.64 1.36
CA LEU A 59 -0.90 -2.64 2.34
C LEU A 59 -1.20 -2.00 3.71
N VAL A 60 -0.27 -1.21 4.25
CA VAL A 60 -0.40 -0.65 5.60
C VAL A 60 -1.60 0.28 5.70
N THR A 61 -1.80 1.17 4.72
CA THR A 61 -2.94 2.10 4.74
C THR A 61 -4.28 1.38 4.59
N SER A 62 -4.33 0.27 3.85
CA SER A 62 -5.53 -0.58 3.76
C SER A 62 -5.76 -1.34 5.07
N TYR A 63 -4.70 -1.87 5.68
CA TYR A 63 -4.76 -2.54 6.98
C TYR A 63 -5.28 -1.60 8.08
N GLN A 64 -4.81 -0.36 8.11
CA GLN A 64 -5.30 0.67 9.05
C GLN A 64 -6.79 1.01 8.88
N LEU A 65 -7.36 0.82 7.69
CA LEU A 65 -8.80 1.04 7.48
C LEU A 65 -9.65 -0.08 8.11
N GLU A 66 -9.17 -1.32 8.06
CA GLU A 66 -9.86 -2.48 8.66
C GLU A 66 -9.57 -2.60 10.16
N HIS A 67 -8.40 -2.08 10.60
CA HIS A 67 -7.91 -2.11 11.97
C HIS A 67 -7.63 -0.69 12.52
N PRO A 68 -8.65 0.10 12.89
CA PRO A 68 -8.48 1.45 13.42
C PRO A 68 -7.68 1.52 14.74
N GLU A 69 -7.54 0.39 15.44
CA GLU A 69 -6.68 0.24 16.62
C GLU A 69 -5.18 0.29 16.27
N MET A 70 -4.83 0.07 15.01
CA MET A 70 -3.46 0.20 14.55
C MET A 70 -3.00 1.65 14.74
N GLY A 71 -1.83 1.81 15.36
CA GLY A 71 -1.21 3.12 15.54
C GLY A 71 -0.70 3.75 14.24
N LYS A 72 0.09 4.82 14.40
CA LYS A 72 0.69 5.55 13.27
C LYS A 72 1.79 4.73 12.60
N LEU A 73 1.88 4.82 11.27
CA LEU A 73 3.01 4.29 10.50
C LEU A 73 4.21 5.24 10.63
N VAL A 74 5.37 4.71 11.06
CA VAL A 74 6.65 5.41 11.03
C VAL A 74 7.52 4.79 9.94
N TYR A 75 7.79 5.54 8.88
CA TYR A 75 8.61 5.09 7.74
C TYR A 75 9.95 5.82 7.72
N CYS A 76 11.03 5.08 7.95
CA CYS A 76 12.38 5.62 8.01
C CYS A 76 13.13 5.39 6.69
N THR A 77 13.77 6.44 6.18
CA THR A 77 14.60 6.40 4.96
C THR A 77 16.02 6.87 5.30
N ARG A 78 17.00 6.57 4.43
CA ARG A 78 18.40 6.93 4.68
C ARG A 78 18.70 8.35 4.22
N THR A 79 18.03 8.81 3.16
CA THR A 79 18.33 10.10 2.53
C THR A 79 17.07 10.95 2.29
N VAL A 80 17.24 12.27 2.20
CA VAL A 80 16.14 13.21 1.91
C VAL A 80 15.47 12.94 0.54
N PRO A 81 16.20 12.62 -0.55
CA PRO A 81 15.57 12.24 -1.81
C PRO A 81 14.67 11.01 -1.70
N GLU A 82 15.08 9.98 -0.95
CA GLU A 82 14.26 8.80 -0.67
C GLU A 82 12.99 9.16 0.11
N MET A 83 13.12 10.01 1.14
CA MET A 83 11.98 10.52 1.90
C MET A 83 10.97 11.23 1.00
N ASN A 84 11.45 12.14 0.13
CA ASN A 84 10.60 12.88 -0.80
C ASN A 84 9.88 11.95 -1.78
N GLN A 85 10.55 10.90 -2.27
CA GLN A 85 9.94 9.88 -3.11
C GLN A 85 8.85 9.11 -2.36
N ALA A 86 9.12 8.70 -1.11
CA ALA A 86 8.15 8.00 -0.28
C ALA A 86 6.90 8.84 0.00
N ILE A 87 7.06 10.15 0.24
CA ILE A 87 5.93 11.07 0.43
C ILE A 87 5.09 11.19 -0.86
N ARG A 88 5.72 11.25 -2.04
CA ARG A 88 4.99 11.28 -3.32
C ARG A 88 4.18 10.01 -3.53
N GLU A 89 4.78 8.85 -3.27
CA GLU A 89 4.09 7.56 -3.40
C GLU A 89 2.96 7.41 -2.39
N LEU A 90 3.16 7.86 -1.15
CA LEU A 90 2.11 7.88 -0.14
C LEU A 90 0.92 8.74 -0.58
N LYS A 91 1.16 9.95 -1.11
CA LYS A 91 0.07 10.80 -1.63
C LYS A 91 -0.74 10.10 -2.71
N LEU A 92 -0.06 9.47 -3.67
CA LEU A 92 -0.71 8.69 -4.73
C LEU A 92 -1.61 7.58 -4.15
N VAL A 93 -1.11 6.83 -3.17
CA VAL A 93 -1.87 5.75 -2.52
C VAL A 93 -3.10 6.30 -1.79
N ILE A 94 -2.96 7.38 -1.03
CA ILE A 94 -4.07 7.99 -0.29
C ILE A 94 -5.12 8.56 -1.25
N GLU A 95 -4.71 9.28 -2.29
CA GLU A 95 -5.63 9.81 -3.31
C GLU A 95 -6.40 8.68 -4.00
N TYR A 96 -5.72 7.60 -4.41
CA TYR A 96 -6.38 6.44 -5.00
C TYR A 96 -7.37 5.81 -4.01
N ARG A 97 -6.95 5.58 -2.77
CA ARG A 97 -7.78 5.00 -1.72
C ARG A 97 -9.04 5.83 -1.48
N ASP A 98 -8.91 7.14 -1.34
CA ASP A 98 -10.02 8.04 -1.05
C ASP A 98 -11.03 8.07 -2.22
N ARG A 99 -10.56 8.00 -3.48
CA ARG A 99 -11.42 7.83 -4.66
C ARG A 99 -12.22 6.52 -4.64
N ILE A 100 -11.56 5.41 -4.31
CA ILE A 100 -12.23 4.11 -4.20
C ILE A 100 -13.26 4.09 -3.06
N LEU A 101 -12.95 4.73 -1.93
CA LEU A 101 -13.88 4.87 -0.81
C LEU A 101 -15.08 5.77 -1.16
N ALA A 102 -14.89 6.78 -2.01
CA ALA A 102 -15.97 7.61 -2.55
C ALA A 102 -16.86 6.86 -3.59
N GLY A 103 -16.55 5.60 -3.89
CA GLY A 103 -17.32 4.78 -4.83
C GLY A 103 -16.95 5.00 -6.30
N GLU A 104 -15.85 5.68 -6.59
CA GLU A 104 -15.34 5.79 -7.95
C GLU A 104 -14.81 4.44 -8.44
N LYS A 105 -15.06 4.12 -9.71
CA LYS A 105 -14.51 2.92 -10.33
C LYS A 105 -13.05 3.17 -10.70
N PRO A 106 -12.14 2.20 -10.45
CA PRO A 106 -10.73 2.33 -10.81
C PRO A 106 -10.51 2.63 -12.30
N ASP A 107 -11.42 2.16 -13.16
CA ASP A 107 -11.32 2.23 -14.62
C ASP A 107 -11.84 3.54 -15.23
N GLU A 108 -12.41 4.45 -14.42
CA GLU A 108 -12.97 5.70 -14.91
C GLU A 108 -11.97 6.86 -14.71
N PRO A 109 -11.69 7.68 -15.75
CA PRO A 109 -10.86 8.88 -15.57
C PRO A 109 -11.50 9.79 -14.51
N PRO A 110 -10.69 10.53 -13.73
CA PRO A 110 -11.23 11.43 -12.72
C PRO A 110 -12.25 12.38 -13.38
N LYS A 111 -13.46 12.46 -12.81
CA LYS A 111 -14.49 13.38 -13.29
C LYS A 111 -14.00 14.80 -13.05
N VAL A 112 -13.52 15.45 -14.11
CA VAL A 112 -13.27 16.89 -14.12
C VAL A 112 -14.64 17.55 -14.05
N CYS A 113 -14.98 18.07 -12.87
CA CYS A 113 -16.08 19.04 -12.72
C CYS A 113 -15.63 20.40 -13.27
#